data_AF-A0A0V8IMZ6-F1
#
_entry.id   AF-A0A0V8IMZ6-F1
#
_cell.length_a   1.000
_cell.length_b   1.000
_cell.length_c   1.000
_cell.angle_alpha   90.00
_cell.angle_beta   90.00
_cell.angle_gamma   90.00
#
_symmetry.space_group_name_H-M   'P 1'
#
loop_
_entity.id
_entity.type
_entity.pdbx_description
1 polymer ?
#
loop_
_entity_poly.entity_id
_entity_poly.type
_entity_poly.pdbx_seq_one_letter_code
_entity_poly.pdbx_strand_id
1 'polypeptide(L)'
;MKRRLAALAAVPALFLTAGCGAVEEAATSAANDAASKVATAAADEVNRQICAVVQDGLVSLEDKQVLAGLVSAARTAGVPEDITTPLGEIAEAGDQVPADSVKALQDACAA
;
A
#
# COMPACT_ATOMS: atom_id res chain seq x y z
N MET A 1 36.72 11.15 -47.95
CA MET A 1 35.89 11.45 -49.14
C MET A 1 34.57 10.69 -49.03
N LYS A 2 33.43 11.41 -49.15
CA LYS A 2 32.10 11.02 -49.68
C LYS A 2 31.60 9.58 -49.39
N ARG A 3 30.46 9.40 -48.73
CA ARG A 3 29.10 9.45 -49.35
C ARG A 3 28.03 9.63 -48.24
N ARG A 4 27.32 10.78 -48.23
CA ARG A 4 25.88 10.95 -48.58
C ARG A 4 24.94 10.12 -47.70
N LEU A 5 24.36 10.69 -46.63
CA LEU A 5 23.07 11.41 -46.55
C LEU A 5 21.86 10.63 -47.10
N ALA A 6 20.81 10.63 -46.26
CA ALA A 6 19.42 10.21 -46.48
C ALA A 6 19.07 8.75 -46.17
N ALA A 7 18.81 8.47 -44.90
CA ALA A 7 17.72 7.58 -44.52
C ALA A 7 16.83 8.36 -43.54
N LEU A 8 15.61 8.65 -44.00
CA LEU A 8 14.60 9.39 -43.27
C LEU A 8 14.25 8.68 -41.96
N ALA A 9 14.68 9.25 -40.83
CA ALA A 9 14.10 8.96 -39.53
C ALA A 9 12.90 9.89 -39.33
N ALA A 10 11.77 9.54 -39.94
CA ALA A 10 10.47 10.07 -39.53
C ALA A 10 10.01 9.26 -38.32
N VAL A 11 10.48 9.63 -37.13
CA VAL A 11 9.91 9.16 -35.86
C VAL A 11 9.03 10.30 -35.37
N PRO A 12 7.70 10.21 -35.47
CA PRO A 12 6.85 11.29 -34.99
C PRO A 12 6.97 11.35 -33.47
N ALA A 13 7.67 12.37 -32.99
CA ALA A 13 7.58 12.87 -31.63
C ALA A 13 6.19 13.51 -31.44
N LEU A 14 5.20 12.67 -31.14
CA LEU A 14 3.89 13.08 -30.64
C LEU A 14 3.46 12.15 -29.51
N PHE A 15 4.26 12.13 -28.45
CA PHE A 15 3.79 11.75 -27.12
C PHE A 15 3.93 13.00 -26.28
N LEU A 16 2.83 13.74 -26.12
CA LEU A 16 2.50 14.59 -24.98
C LEU A 16 1.21 15.37 -25.33
N THR A 17 0.23 15.26 -24.43
CA THR A 17 -0.99 16.10 -24.28
C THR A 17 -2.16 15.88 -25.24
N ALA A 18 -3.03 14.89 -24.93
CA ALA A 18 -4.51 15.02 -24.99
C ALA A 18 -5.22 13.72 -24.55
N GLY A 19 -6.11 13.83 -23.56
CA GLY A 19 -7.33 13.03 -23.46
C GLY A 19 -7.25 11.65 -22.80
N CYS A 20 -7.46 11.60 -21.49
CA CYS A 20 -8.03 10.44 -20.83
C CYS A 20 -9.52 10.37 -21.25
N GLY A 21 -9.88 9.44 -22.13
CA GLY A 21 -11.27 9.28 -22.58
C GLY A 21 -11.36 8.59 -23.93
N ALA A 22 -11.31 7.25 -23.92
CA ALA A 22 -11.92 6.33 -24.88
C ALA A 22 -11.21 4.95 -24.87
N VAL A 23 -11.27 4.23 -23.76
CA VAL A 23 -11.13 2.75 -23.71
C VAL A 23 -11.95 2.19 -22.54
N GLU A 24 -13.21 2.60 -22.40
CA GLU A 24 -13.96 2.41 -21.14
C GLU A 24 -14.66 1.05 -20.98
N GLU A 25 -14.77 0.21 -22.02
CA GLU A 25 -15.68 -0.95 -21.94
C GLU A 25 -15.09 -2.34 -22.25
N ALA A 26 -13.78 -2.47 -22.51
CA ALA A 26 -13.16 -3.80 -22.73
C ALA A 26 -12.00 -4.15 -21.76
N ALA A 27 -11.54 -3.20 -20.94
CA ALA A 27 -10.38 -3.40 -20.04
C ALA A 27 -10.76 -3.52 -18.54
N THR A 28 -12.03 -3.35 -18.18
CA THR A 28 -12.46 -3.28 -16.77
C THR A 28 -12.34 -4.60 -16.02
N SER A 29 -12.52 -5.76 -16.67
CA SER A 29 -12.43 -7.05 -15.96
C SER A 29 -10.98 -7.52 -15.73
N ALA A 30 -10.03 -7.24 -16.64
CA ALA A 30 -8.62 -7.60 -16.46
C ALA A 30 -7.86 -6.59 -15.58
N ALA A 31 -8.25 -5.31 -15.61
CA ALA A 31 -7.68 -4.28 -14.75
C ALA A 31 -8.07 -4.49 -13.27
N ASN A 32 -9.27 -4.99 -12.97
CA ASN A 32 -9.69 -5.28 -11.59
C ASN A 32 -8.88 -6.41 -10.95
N ASP A 33 -8.57 -7.49 -11.69
CA ASP A 33 -7.69 -8.56 -11.20
C ASP A 33 -6.26 -8.07 -10.98
N ALA A 34 -5.70 -7.29 -11.92
CA ALA A 34 -4.35 -6.74 -11.78
C ALA A 34 -4.27 -5.67 -10.66
N ALA A 35 -5.26 -4.79 -10.56
CA ALA A 35 -5.36 -3.80 -9.49
C ALA A 35 -5.59 -4.45 -8.13
N SER A 36 -6.42 -5.49 -8.04
CA SER A 36 -6.65 -6.24 -6.80
C SER A 36 -5.38 -6.98 -6.36
N LYS A 37 -4.59 -7.55 -7.28
CA LYS A 37 -3.31 -8.18 -6.93
C LYS A 37 -2.25 -7.18 -6.46
N VAL A 38 -2.19 -6.00 -7.07
CA VAL A 38 -1.29 -4.92 -6.63
C VAL A 38 -1.74 -4.36 -5.27
N ALA A 39 -3.04 -4.18 -5.06
CA ALA A 39 -3.61 -3.77 -3.78
C ALA A 39 -3.34 -4.80 -2.68
N THR A 40 -3.52 -6.10 -2.98
CA THR A 40 -3.24 -7.20 -2.03
C THR A 40 -1.75 -7.23 -1.68
N ALA A 41 -0.85 -7.11 -2.67
CA ALA A 41 0.59 -7.06 -2.40
C ALA A 41 1.01 -5.85 -1.56
N ALA A 42 0.34 -4.70 -1.75
CA ALA A 42 0.54 -3.54 -0.89
C ALA A 42 0.01 -3.78 0.54
N ALA A 43 -1.15 -4.43 0.68
CA ALA A 43 -1.70 -4.83 1.98
C ALA A 43 -0.74 -5.78 2.72
N ASP A 44 -0.20 -6.79 2.03
CA ASP A 44 0.76 -7.74 2.59
C ASP A 44 2.04 -7.06 3.10
N GLU A 45 2.57 -6.10 2.34
CA GLU A 45 3.78 -5.37 2.74
C GLU A 45 3.51 -4.44 3.94
N VAL A 46 2.37 -3.75 3.96
CA VAL A 46 1.97 -2.94 5.12
C VAL A 46 1.74 -3.82 6.34
N ASN A 47 1.09 -4.98 6.16
CA ASN A 47 0.90 -5.96 7.23
C ASN A 47 2.24 -6.47 7.79
N ARG A 48 3.20 -6.79 6.92
CA ARG A 48 4.56 -7.17 7.34
C ARG A 48 5.24 -6.10 8.18
N GLN A 49 5.15 -4.83 7.77
CA GLN A 49 5.76 -3.74 8.51
C GLN A 49 5.11 -3.56 9.89
N ILE A 50 3.78 -3.61 9.96
CA ILE A 50 3.04 -3.58 11.24
C ILE A 50 3.49 -4.74 12.13
N CYS A 51 3.47 -5.96 11.61
CA CYS A 51 3.77 -7.14 12.40
C CYS A 51 5.25 -7.25 12.81
N ALA A 52 6.18 -6.68 12.05
CA ALA A 52 7.58 -6.58 12.46
C ALA A 52 7.73 -5.71 13.72
N VAL A 53 7.13 -4.52 13.73
CA VAL A 53 7.15 -3.60 14.90
C VAL A 53 6.47 -4.24 16.11
N VAL A 54 5.35 -4.93 15.89
CA VAL A 54 4.60 -5.61 16.95
C VAL A 54 5.41 -6.74 17.60
N GLN A 55 6.11 -7.54 16.79
CA GLN A 55 6.93 -8.66 17.26
C GLN A 55 8.23 -8.23 17.94
N ASP A 56 8.82 -7.10 17.52
CA ASP A 56 10.01 -6.53 18.16
C ASP A 56 9.70 -5.93 19.55
N GLY A 57 8.41 -5.87 19.90
CA GLY A 57 7.91 -5.42 21.18
C GLY A 57 7.45 -3.97 21.07
N LEU A 58 6.13 -3.80 21.08
CA LEU A 58 5.44 -2.51 21.18
C LEU A 58 5.65 -1.82 22.54
N VAL A 59 6.89 -1.53 22.89
CA VAL A 59 7.29 -1.06 24.22
C VAL A 59 7.58 0.44 24.26
N SER A 60 7.92 1.07 23.13
CA SER A 60 8.23 2.50 23.09
C SER A 60 7.02 3.36 22.67
N LEU A 61 7.05 4.64 23.05
CA LEU A 61 6.07 5.62 22.59
C LEU A 61 6.20 5.91 21.08
N GLU A 62 7.42 5.83 20.55
CA GLU A 62 7.68 6.00 19.11
C GLU A 62 7.02 4.91 18.29
N ASP A 63 7.11 3.63 18.71
CA ASP A 63 6.46 2.51 18.00
C ASP A 63 4.95 2.69 17.94
N LYS A 64 4.34 3.14 19.04
CA LYS A 64 2.90 3.41 19.12
C LYS A 64 2.48 4.56 18.19
N GLN A 65 3.28 5.62 18.10
CA GLN A 65 3.00 6.73 17.18
C GLN A 65 3.17 6.32 15.71
N VAL A 66 4.18 5.50 15.40
CA VAL A 66 4.36 4.93 14.07
C VAL A 66 3.14 4.08 13.70
N LEU A 67 2.72 3.19 14.58
CA LEU A 67 1.52 2.37 14.37
C LEU A 67 0.24 3.22 14.21
N ALA A 68 0.10 4.27 15.01
CA ALA A 68 -1.03 5.21 14.91
C ALA A 68 -1.06 5.92 13.54
N GLY A 69 0.09 6.33 13.02
CA GLY A 69 0.24 6.92 11.69
C GLY A 69 -0.08 5.95 10.54
N LEU A 70 0.04 4.63 10.80
CA LEU A 70 -0.20 3.59 9.80
C LEU A 70 -1.66 3.15 9.71
N VAL A 71 -2.54 3.44 10.68
CA VAL A 71 -3.96 2.99 10.67
C VAL A 71 -4.67 3.35 9.37
N SER A 72 -4.59 4.61 8.97
CA SER A 72 -5.25 5.12 7.76
C SER A 72 -4.68 4.48 6.49
N ALA A 73 -3.36 4.27 6.45
CA ALA A 73 -2.70 3.61 5.33
C ALA A 73 -3.07 2.13 5.25
N ALA A 74 -3.11 1.42 6.38
CA ALA A 74 -3.49 0.02 6.47
C ALA A 74 -4.93 -0.23 6.04
N ARG A 75 -5.88 0.59 6.49
CA ARG A 75 -7.28 0.54 6.03
C ARG A 75 -7.41 0.81 4.54
N THR A 76 -6.69 1.81 4.03
CA THR A 76 -6.69 2.16 2.60
C THR A 76 -6.07 1.05 1.75
N ALA A 77 -5.03 0.37 2.26
CA ALA A 77 -4.38 -0.75 1.61
C ALA A 77 -5.23 -2.03 1.64
N GLY A 78 -6.30 -2.09 2.43
CA GLY A 78 -7.15 -3.28 2.56
C GLY A 78 -6.58 -4.33 3.51
N VAL A 79 -5.75 -3.93 4.47
CA VAL A 79 -5.28 -4.81 5.55
C VAL A 79 -6.50 -5.32 6.35
N PRO A 80 -6.54 -6.61 6.73
CA PRO A 80 -7.68 -7.21 7.42
C PRO A 80 -8.11 -6.46 8.70
N GLU A 81 -9.40 -6.55 9.02
CA GLU A 81 -9.96 -5.92 10.24
C GLU A 81 -9.38 -6.50 11.54
N ASP A 82 -8.95 -7.77 11.53
CA ASP A 82 -8.28 -8.41 12.66
C ASP A 82 -6.96 -7.72 13.04
N ILE A 83 -6.34 -7.00 12.10
CA ILE A 83 -5.15 -6.17 12.32
C ILE A 83 -5.54 -4.70 12.52
N THR A 84 -6.39 -4.15 11.63
CA THR A 84 -6.68 -2.70 11.62
C THR A 84 -7.60 -2.23 12.75
N THR A 85 -8.38 -3.13 13.35
CA THR A 85 -9.19 -2.84 14.54
C THR A 85 -8.32 -2.63 15.78
N PRO A 86 -7.52 -3.62 16.24
CA PRO A 86 -6.67 -3.40 17.40
C PRO A 86 -5.60 -2.33 17.15
N LEU A 87 -5.10 -2.19 15.92
CA LEU A 87 -4.21 -1.08 15.53
C LEU A 87 -4.88 0.28 15.72
N GLY A 88 -6.17 0.40 15.40
CA GLY A 88 -6.96 1.61 15.62
C GLY A 88 -7.13 1.93 17.10
N GLU A 89 -7.45 0.93 17.92
CA GLU A 89 -7.57 1.11 19.37
C GLU A 89 -6.26 1.56 20.03
N ILE A 90 -5.12 1.01 19.57
CA ILE A 90 -3.78 1.45 19.99
C ILE A 90 -3.55 2.92 19.62
N ALA A 91 -3.95 3.32 18.41
CA ALA A 91 -3.81 4.68 17.92
C ALA A 91 -4.66 5.70 18.68
N GLU A 92 -5.90 5.34 19.00
CA GLU A 92 -6.83 6.20 19.74
C GLU A 92 -6.43 6.34 21.22
N ALA A 93 -5.84 5.29 21.80
CA ALA A 93 -5.40 5.29 23.19
C ALA A 93 -4.10 6.06 23.45
N GLY A 94 -3.29 6.33 22.41
CA GLY A 94 -2.05 7.09 22.50
C GLY A 94 -1.06 6.47 23.49
N ASP A 95 -0.78 7.16 24.60
CA ASP A 95 0.15 6.66 25.63
C ASP A 95 -0.48 5.55 26.50
N GLN A 96 -1.81 5.52 26.60
CA GLN A 96 -2.58 4.62 27.47
C GLN A 96 -3.09 3.38 26.74
N VAL A 97 -2.23 2.78 25.91
CA VAL A 97 -2.58 1.64 25.08
C VAL A 97 -3.13 0.46 25.92
N PRO A 98 -4.32 -0.07 25.59
CA PRO A 98 -4.87 -1.25 26.26
C PRO A 98 -4.00 -2.48 25.99
N ALA A 99 -3.68 -3.23 27.04
CA ALA A 99 -2.93 -4.48 26.90
C ALA A 99 -3.67 -5.50 26.02
N ASP A 100 -5.00 -5.49 26.06
CA ASP A 100 -5.85 -6.38 25.25
C ASP A 100 -5.73 -6.08 23.75
N SER A 101 -5.72 -4.80 23.35
CA SER A 101 -5.53 -4.41 21.95
C SER A 101 -4.14 -4.77 21.43
N VAL A 102 -3.10 -4.61 22.25
CA VAL A 102 -1.73 -5.06 21.90
C VAL A 102 -1.68 -6.57 21.72
N LYS A 103 -2.32 -7.31 22.63
CA LYS A 103 -2.38 -8.76 22.56
C LYS A 103 -3.15 -9.24 21.33
N ALA A 104 -4.30 -8.64 21.04
CA ALA A 104 -5.07 -8.94 19.84
C ALA A 104 -4.27 -8.69 18.56
N LEU A 105 -3.53 -7.57 18.50
CA LEU A 105 -2.65 -7.28 17.36
C LEU A 105 -1.49 -8.29 17.25
N GLN A 106 -0.89 -8.71 18.36
CA GLN A 106 0.13 -9.76 18.38
C GLN A 106 -0.40 -11.10 17.90
N ASP A 107 -1.58 -11.51 18.39
CA ASP A 107 -2.21 -12.78 18.02
C ASP A 107 -2.57 -12.78 16.54
N ALA A 108 -3.10 -11.67 16.00
CA ALA A 108 -3.39 -11.51 14.58
C ALA A 108 -2.12 -11.53 13.69
N CYS A 109 -1.00 -10.98 14.19
CA CYS A 109 0.29 -11.03 13.50
C CYS A 109 1.01 -12.38 13.56
N ALA A 110 0.57 -13.29 14.45
CA ALA A 110 1.12 -14.63 14.60
C ALA A 110 0.29 -15.72 13.88
N ALA A 111 -0.87 -15.35 13.33
CA ALA A 111 -1.78 -16.22 12.59
C ALA A 111 -1.33 -16.44 11.13
#